data_AF-A0A259KXC8-F1
#
_entry.id   AF-A0A259KXC8-F1
#
_cell.length_a   1.000
_cell.length_b   1.000
_cell.length_c   1.000
_cell.angle_alpha   90.00
_cell.angle_beta   90.00
_cell.angle_gamma   90.00
#
_symmetry.space_group_name_H-M   'P 1'
#
loop_
_entity.id
_entity.type
_entity.pdbx_description
1 polymer ?
#
loop_
_entity_poly.entity_id
_entity_poly.type
_entity_poly.pdbx_seq_one_letter_code
_entity_poly.pdbx_strand_id
1 'polypeptide(L)'
;TVPDIRSRLKALQKRGGKLVVIDPRRTETAKLADEFHFVRPGTDALLMMAMVHTLFAENLVNPGAASRLVKDIDLLRLAALNFTPESVAGHTGMAADEIRKLARTLAGTRKAALYTRMGTSTQAFGGTTTWLAYCLNILTGKLDIPGGVLFTQPAIDLVALGALSGQRGHFGKRHSRVRGLPEFAGEYPASTMADEMLTPGDGQIRAFVTVAGNPVLSSPNGQRLDEAFEGLDFMVSVDYYLNETTRHADVILPPTAALERSHYDLIFSMFAVRNTAKYSPALFEPTPGARHDWQILLELAHRLEARKRGGKLPLRAELGWQAFKRLGPDPILDALLRSGPYGADLGPLRKLAQPALDLVMDILPSKHPLKGLASLSPLNRKWQALPKGLSLALLKAYPSGVDLGPLEPTLPDRLYTRDGKINLAPRRYLADVERLQARLQEPLGDELMLIGR
;
A
#
# COMPACT_ATOMS: atom_id res chain seq x y z
N THR A 1 -0.92 -9.46 4.51
CA THR A 1 -0.23 -10.75 4.20
C THR A 1 -1.26 -11.87 4.18
N VAL A 2 -1.01 -12.97 3.46
CA VAL A 2 -1.95 -14.11 3.40
C VAL A 2 -1.36 -15.27 4.21
N PRO A 3 -1.74 -15.43 5.49
CA PRO A 3 -1.27 -16.56 6.27
C PRO A 3 -1.82 -17.86 5.68
N ASP A 4 -1.00 -18.91 5.75
CA ASP A 4 -1.32 -20.26 5.27
C ASP A 4 -1.90 -20.28 3.83
N ILE A 5 -1.18 -19.64 2.90
CA ILE A 5 -1.60 -19.57 1.50
C ILE A 5 -1.79 -20.96 0.89
N ARG A 6 -0.99 -21.95 1.30
CA ARG A 6 -1.08 -23.32 0.77
C ARG A 6 -2.43 -23.96 1.05
N SER A 7 -2.93 -23.89 2.30
CA SER A 7 -4.26 -24.43 2.63
C SER A 7 -5.37 -23.63 1.96
N ARG A 8 -5.21 -22.31 1.82
CA ARG A 8 -6.19 -21.45 1.12
C ARG A 8 -6.30 -21.79 -0.37
N LEU A 9 -5.19 -22.09 -1.03
CA LEU A 9 -5.17 -22.54 -2.43
C LEU A 9 -5.83 -23.92 -2.59
N LYS A 10 -5.51 -24.87 -1.69
CA LYS A 10 -6.21 -26.17 -1.67
C LYS A 10 -7.71 -26.00 -1.47
N ALA A 11 -8.12 -25.09 -0.58
CA ALA A 11 -9.53 -24.80 -0.35
C ALA A 11 -10.19 -24.10 -1.56
N LEU A 12 -9.44 -23.33 -2.35
CA LEU A 12 -9.88 -22.75 -3.62
C LEU A 12 -10.14 -23.83 -4.67
N GLN A 13 -9.19 -24.75 -4.84
CA GLN A 13 -9.31 -25.87 -5.79
C GLN A 13 -10.42 -26.85 -5.39
N LYS A 14 -10.55 -27.17 -4.08
CA LYS A 14 -11.59 -28.07 -3.56
C LYS A 14 -13.02 -27.58 -3.87
N ARG A 15 -13.22 -26.26 -3.97
CA ARG A 15 -14.52 -25.66 -4.35
C ARG A 15 -14.67 -25.40 -5.85
N GLY A 16 -13.79 -25.97 -6.68
CA GLY A 16 -13.81 -25.83 -8.14
C GLY A 16 -13.21 -24.52 -8.68
N GLY A 17 -12.55 -23.73 -7.83
CA GLY A 17 -11.80 -22.54 -8.27
C GLY A 17 -10.46 -22.93 -8.88
N LYS A 18 -9.88 -22.03 -9.68
CA LYS A 18 -8.57 -22.22 -10.32
C LYS A 18 -7.58 -21.14 -9.88
N LEU A 19 -6.31 -21.52 -9.78
CA LEU A 19 -5.17 -20.61 -9.70
C LEU A 19 -4.45 -20.57 -11.05
N VAL A 20 -4.38 -19.40 -11.66
CA VAL A 20 -3.56 -19.13 -12.86
C VAL A 20 -2.36 -18.30 -12.42
N VAL A 21 -1.15 -18.75 -12.75
CA VAL A 21 0.09 -18.02 -12.46
C VAL A 21 0.72 -17.55 -13.77
N ILE A 22 0.97 -16.25 -13.85
CA ILE A 22 1.71 -15.62 -14.94
C ILE A 22 3.01 -15.09 -14.32
N ASP A 23 4.14 -15.71 -14.66
CA ASP A 23 5.43 -15.41 -14.03
C ASP A 23 6.56 -15.83 -14.98
N PRO A 24 7.63 -15.02 -15.13
CA PRO A 24 8.81 -15.45 -15.89
C PRO A 24 9.53 -16.66 -15.28
N ARG A 25 9.23 -17.03 -14.02
CA ARG A 25 9.80 -18.18 -13.32
C ARG A 25 8.72 -19.15 -12.90
N ARG A 26 9.00 -20.44 -13.05
CA ARG A 26 8.16 -21.51 -12.50
C ARG A 26 8.42 -21.67 -10.98
N THR A 27 7.87 -20.74 -10.21
CA THR A 27 7.98 -20.67 -8.74
C THR A 27 7.26 -21.81 -8.01
N GLU A 28 7.43 -21.89 -6.69
CA GLU A 28 6.70 -22.79 -5.80
C GLU A 28 5.20 -22.58 -5.90
N THR A 29 4.75 -21.34 -6.09
CA THR A 29 3.34 -21.02 -6.33
C THR A 29 2.89 -21.54 -7.69
N ALA A 30 3.70 -21.38 -8.74
CA ALA A 30 3.41 -21.94 -10.07
C ALA A 30 3.27 -23.47 -10.06
N LYS A 31 4.02 -24.18 -9.21
CA LYS A 31 3.90 -25.65 -9.05
C LYS A 31 2.57 -26.09 -8.45
N LEU A 32 1.87 -25.20 -7.73
CA LEU A 32 0.56 -25.45 -7.13
C LEU A 32 -0.60 -24.95 -8.01
N ALA A 33 -0.29 -24.24 -9.09
CA ALA A 33 -1.26 -23.61 -9.97
C ALA A 33 -1.90 -24.63 -10.93
N ASP A 34 -3.15 -24.34 -11.31
CA ASP A 34 -3.88 -25.12 -12.30
C ASP A 34 -3.40 -24.79 -13.73
N GLU A 35 -2.98 -23.54 -13.96
CA GLU A 35 -2.39 -23.08 -15.22
C GLU A 35 -1.17 -22.19 -14.93
N PHE A 36 -0.09 -22.38 -15.68
CA PHE A 36 1.12 -21.56 -15.62
C PHE A 36 1.41 -21.00 -17.01
N HIS A 37 1.64 -19.69 -17.08
CA HIS A 37 1.99 -18.98 -18.29
C HIS A 37 3.32 -18.25 -18.07
N PHE A 38 4.28 -18.51 -18.93
CA PHE A 38 5.51 -17.73 -18.96
C PHE A 38 5.21 -16.37 -19.59
N VAL A 39 5.69 -15.30 -18.94
CA VAL A 39 5.70 -13.96 -19.54
C VAL A 39 7.13 -13.45 -19.57
N ARG A 40 7.53 -12.84 -20.67
CA ARG A 40 8.86 -12.23 -20.80
C ARG A 40 9.01 -11.13 -19.73
N PRO A 41 10.07 -11.15 -18.88
CA PRO A 41 10.25 -10.14 -17.83
C PRO A 41 10.06 -8.70 -18.30
N GLY A 42 9.30 -7.91 -17.54
CA GLY A 42 9.05 -6.49 -17.84
C GLY A 42 7.96 -6.23 -18.88
N THR A 43 7.32 -7.26 -19.44
CA THR A 43 6.30 -7.10 -20.50
C THR A 43 4.85 -7.24 -20.02
N ASP A 44 4.64 -7.28 -18.71
CA ASP A 44 3.32 -7.43 -18.09
C ASP A 44 2.31 -6.36 -18.53
N ALA A 45 2.77 -5.12 -18.70
CA ALA A 45 1.92 -4.03 -19.18
C ALA A 45 1.42 -4.26 -20.61
N LEU A 46 2.24 -4.83 -21.51
CA LEU A 46 1.84 -5.19 -22.87
C LEU A 46 0.77 -6.29 -22.84
N LEU A 47 1.00 -7.33 -22.03
CA LEU A 47 0.06 -8.43 -21.83
C LEU A 47 -1.29 -7.90 -21.34
N MET A 48 -1.30 -7.10 -20.27
CA MET A 48 -2.54 -6.58 -19.69
C MET A 48 -3.25 -5.60 -20.62
N MET A 49 -2.51 -4.80 -21.41
CA MET A 49 -3.12 -3.93 -22.41
C MET A 49 -3.79 -4.73 -23.53
N ALA A 50 -3.20 -5.85 -23.96
CA ALA A 50 -3.82 -6.73 -24.93
C ALA A 50 -5.03 -7.51 -24.38
N MET A 51 -5.04 -7.81 -23.08
CA MET A 51 -6.25 -8.30 -22.43
C MET A 51 -7.35 -7.23 -22.41
N VAL A 52 -7.03 -5.96 -22.09
CA VAL A 52 -7.98 -4.84 -22.15
C VAL A 52 -8.51 -4.67 -23.58
N HIS A 53 -7.63 -4.70 -24.59
CA HIS A 53 -8.00 -4.68 -26.01
C HIS A 53 -9.01 -5.78 -26.32
N THR A 54 -8.72 -7.02 -25.93
CA THR A 54 -9.60 -8.18 -26.18
C THR A 54 -10.99 -7.98 -25.56
N LEU A 55 -11.06 -7.46 -24.33
CA LEU A 55 -12.35 -7.19 -23.67
C LEU A 55 -13.21 -6.21 -24.47
N PHE A 56 -12.61 -5.16 -25.03
CA PHE A 56 -13.35 -4.20 -25.86
C PHE A 56 -13.67 -4.74 -27.25
N ALA A 57 -12.72 -5.40 -27.91
CA ALA A 57 -12.89 -5.96 -29.25
C ALA A 57 -14.00 -7.02 -29.30
N GLU A 58 -14.15 -7.81 -28.23
CA GLU A 58 -15.15 -8.87 -28.12
C GLU A 58 -16.41 -8.46 -27.34
N ASN A 59 -16.55 -7.17 -26.98
CA ASN A 59 -17.70 -6.64 -26.22
C ASN A 59 -17.93 -7.35 -24.87
N LEU A 60 -16.86 -7.71 -24.16
CA LEU A 60 -16.89 -8.43 -22.88
C LEU A 60 -16.82 -7.51 -21.65
N VAL A 61 -16.78 -6.19 -21.84
CA VAL A 61 -16.72 -5.21 -20.75
C VAL A 61 -18.05 -5.17 -19.98
N ASN A 62 -17.99 -5.47 -18.69
CA ASN A 62 -19.10 -5.41 -17.76
C ASN A 62 -18.60 -4.98 -16.37
N PRO A 63 -18.64 -3.67 -16.03
CA PRO A 63 -18.17 -3.20 -14.74
C PRO A 63 -19.03 -3.58 -13.53
N GLY A 64 -20.16 -4.26 -13.73
CA GLY A 64 -21.03 -4.73 -12.66
C GLY A 64 -21.46 -3.60 -11.71
N ALA A 65 -21.36 -3.85 -10.41
CA ALA A 65 -21.73 -2.88 -9.36
C ALA A 65 -20.94 -1.56 -9.44
N ALA A 66 -19.73 -1.59 -9.99
CA ALA A 66 -18.89 -0.39 -10.14
C ALA A 66 -19.30 0.49 -11.33
N SER A 67 -20.24 0.07 -12.20
CA SER A 67 -20.63 0.80 -13.41
C SER A 67 -21.00 2.26 -13.14
N ARG A 68 -21.77 2.52 -12.08
CA ARG A 68 -22.16 3.89 -11.70
C ARG A 68 -21.02 4.71 -11.08
N LEU A 69 -19.92 4.09 -10.72
CA LEU A 69 -18.78 4.71 -10.04
C LEU A 69 -17.62 4.97 -10.99
N VAL A 70 -17.63 4.41 -12.19
CA VAL A 70 -16.57 4.50 -13.18
C VAL A 70 -16.80 5.68 -14.13
N LYS A 71 -15.72 6.29 -14.59
CA LYS A 71 -15.70 7.23 -15.72
C LYS A 71 -14.49 7.00 -16.62
N ASP A 72 -14.49 7.65 -17.78
CA ASP A 72 -13.38 7.67 -18.76
C ASP A 72 -13.07 6.28 -19.36
N ILE A 73 -14.07 5.39 -19.43
CA ILE A 73 -13.91 4.03 -19.98
C ILE A 73 -13.57 4.04 -21.47
N ASP A 74 -14.13 4.99 -22.23
CA ASP A 74 -13.86 5.12 -23.67
C ASP A 74 -12.44 5.59 -23.94
N LEU A 75 -11.84 6.40 -23.06
CA LEU A 75 -10.44 6.80 -23.18
C LEU A 75 -9.51 5.59 -22.99
N LEU A 76 -9.83 4.69 -22.06
CA LEU A 76 -9.10 3.44 -21.89
C LEU A 76 -9.26 2.52 -23.11
N ARG A 77 -10.46 2.47 -23.71
CA ARG A 77 -10.70 1.74 -24.97
C ARG A 77 -9.79 2.25 -26.08
N LEU A 78 -9.73 3.56 -26.27
CA LEU A 78 -8.88 4.20 -27.28
C LEU A 78 -7.40 3.89 -27.03
N ALA A 79 -6.95 3.98 -25.78
CA ALA A 79 -5.56 3.69 -25.41
C ALA A 79 -5.15 2.23 -25.69
N ALA A 80 -6.09 1.28 -25.66
CA ALA A 80 -5.81 -0.13 -25.90
C ALA A 80 -5.84 -0.55 -27.39
N LEU A 81 -6.26 0.33 -28.32
CA LEU A 81 -6.48 -0.04 -29.73
C LEU A 81 -5.27 -0.69 -30.40
N ASN A 82 -4.07 -0.14 -30.17
CA ASN A 82 -2.84 -0.59 -30.83
C ASN A 82 -2.21 -1.84 -30.21
N PHE A 83 -2.79 -2.36 -29.12
CA PHE A 83 -2.26 -3.50 -28.38
C PHE A 83 -3.07 -4.75 -28.69
N THR A 84 -3.16 -5.14 -29.97
CA THR A 84 -3.80 -6.41 -30.33
C THR A 84 -3.01 -7.59 -29.74
N PRO A 85 -3.65 -8.72 -29.42
CA PRO A 85 -2.93 -9.93 -29.01
C PRO A 85 -1.80 -10.32 -29.97
N GLU A 86 -1.98 -10.15 -31.28
CA GLU A 86 -0.95 -10.38 -32.31
C GLU A 86 0.25 -9.44 -32.15
N SER A 87 0.00 -8.14 -31.95
CA SER A 87 1.07 -7.16 -31.85
C SER A 87 1.99 -7.38 -30.66
N VAL A 88 1.44 -7.88 -29.53
CA VAL A 88 2.20 -8.06 -28.28
C VAL A 88 2.77 -9.47 -28.10
N ALA A 89 2.34 -10.45 -28.89
CA ALA A 89 2.67 -11.85 -28.67
C ALA A 89 4.19 -12.11 -28.69
N GLY A 90 4.90 -11.53 -29.66
CA GLY A 90 6.36 -11.65 -29.77
C GLY A 90 7.09 -11.05 -28.56
N HIS A 91 6.66 -9.87 -28.11
CA HIS A 91 7.28 -9.18 -26.96
C HIS A 91 7.02 -9.91 -25.67
N THR A 92 5.79 -10.36 -25.44
CA THR A 92 5.41 -11.03 -24.19
C THR A 92 5.88 -12.48 -24.12
N GLY A 93 6.17 -13.10 -25.28
CA GLY A 93 6.45 -14.53 -25.36
C GLY A 93 5.21 -15.41 -25.13
N MET A 94 4.01 -14.83 -25.18
CA MET A 94 2.73 -15.54 -25.03
C MET A 94 1.97 -15.54 -26.36
N ALA A 95 1.36 -16.67 -26.72
CA ALA A 95 0.61 -16.73 -27.97
C ALA A 95 -0.64 -15.82 -27.92
N ALA A 96 -0.99 -15.21 -29.05
CA ALA A 96 -2.15 -14.32 -29.15
C ALA A 96 -3.46 -14.98 -28.64
N ASP A 97 -3.66 -16.26 -28.96
CA ASP A 97 -4.84 -17.01 -28.51
C ASP A 97 -4.83 -17.31 -27.01
N GLU A 98 -3.66 -17.47 -26.39
CA GLU A 98 -3.55 -17.60 -24.94
C GLU A 98 -3.92 -16.30 -24.24
N ILE A 99 -3.46 -15.16 -24.77
CA ILE A 99 -3.83 -13.83 -24.26
C ILE A 99 -5.35 -13.63 -24.33
N ARG A 100 -5.97 -13.95 -25.48
CA ARG A 100 -7.43 -13.90 -25.63
C ARG A 100 -8.13 -14.81 -24.64
N LYS A 101 -7.66 -16.05 -24.50
CA LYS A 101 -8.20 -17.03 -23.56
C LYS A 101 -8.18 -16.47 -22.13
N LEU A 102 -7.06 -15.88 -21.69
CA LEU A 102 -6.95 -15.27 -20.36
C LEU A 102 -7.99 -14.14 -20.16
N ALA A 103 -8.13 -13.25 -21.14
CA ALA A 103 -9.12 -12.17 -21.09
C ALA A 103 -10.57 -12.70 -21.02
N ARG A 104 -10.93 -13.65 -21.89
CA ARG A 104 -12.23 -14.32 -21.92
C ARG A 104 -12.53 -15.06 -20.63
N THR A 105 -11.55 -15.80 -20.10
CA THR A 105 -11.67 -16.52 -18.83
C THR A 105 -11.91 -15.55 -17.68
N LEU A 106 -11.17 -14.44 -17.58
CA LEU A 106 -11.39 -13.43 -16.54
C LEU A 106 -12.78 -12.79 -16.65
N ALA A 107 -13.21 -12.44 -17.87
CA ALA A 107 -14.54 -11.87 -18.11
C ALA A 107 -15.67 -12.83 -17.70
N GLY A 108 -15.61 -14.07 -18.20
CA GLY A 108 -16.63 -15.10 -17.98
C GLY A 108 -16.66 -15.69 -16.57
N THR A 109 -15.58 -15.57 -15.79
CA THR A 109 -15.55 -16.09 -14.42
C THR A 109 -16.30 -15.15 -13.47
N ARG A 110 -17.40 -15.64 -12.87
CA ARG A 110 -18.26 -14.83 -11.98
C ARG A 110 -17.52 -14.24 -10.78
N LYS A 111 -16.64 -15.01 -10.14
CA LYS A 111 -15.87 -14.62 -8.95
C LYS A 111 -14.39 -14.89 -9.22
N ALA A 112 -13.64 -13.83 -9.47
CA ALA A 112 -12.21 -13.86 -9.75
C ALA A 112 -11.54 -12.61 -9.21
N ALA A 113 -10.25 -12.69 -8.92
CA ALA A 113 -9.42 -11.54 -8.62
C ALA A 113 -8.11 -11.67 -9.39
N LEU A 114 -7.81 -10.68 -10.23
CA LEU A 114 -6.48 -10.52 -10.80
C LEU A 114 -5.64 -9.72 -9.81
N TYR A 115 -4.50 -10.28 -9.39
CA TYR A 115 -3.69 -9.75 -8.30
C TYR A 115 -2.22 -9.70 -8.70
N THR A 116 -1.57 -8.58 -8.37
CA THR A 116 -0.18 -8.30 -8.73
C THR A 116 0.62 -7.82 -7.51
N ARG A 117 1.94 -8.04 -7.52
CA ARG A 117 2.89 -7.64 -6.45
C ARG A 117 4.27 -7.28 -7.01
N MET A 118 5.33 -7.47 -6.21
CA MET A 118 6.70 -7.02 -6.47
C MET A 118 7.16 -7.26 -7.91
N GLY A 119 6.98 -8.47 -8.45
CA GLY A 119 7.40 -8.79 -9.82
C GLY A 119 6.83 -7.87 -10.90
N THR A 120 5.66 -7.29 -10.68
CA THR A 120 5.04 -6.31 -11.60
C THR A 120 5.31 -4.86 -11.22
N SER A 121 5.62 -4.55 -9.95
CA SER A 121 5.73 -3.17 -9.46
C SER A 121 7.15 -2.63 -9.52
N THR A 122 8.17 -3.49 -9.41
CA THR A 122 9.60 -3.12 -9.45
C THR A 122 10.19 -3.29 -10.85
N GLN A 123 9.51 -2.74 -11.85
CA GLN A 123 9.94 -2.75 -13.25
C GLN A 123 9.53 -1.44 -13.94
N ALA A 124 10.07 -1.18 -15.14
CA ALA A 124 9.97 0.11 -15.82
C ALA A 124 8.53 0.60 -16.03
N PHE A 125 7.56 -0.29 -16.21
CA PHE A 125 6.13 0.01 -16.39
C PHE A 125 5.28 -0.37 -15.17
N GLY A 126 5.86 -0.50 -13.97
CA GLY A 126 5.16 -1.11 -12.83
C GLY A 126 3.93 -0.34 -12.32
N GLY A 127 3.95 0.99 -12.42
CA GLY A 127 2.75 1.82 -12.17
C GLY A 127 1.63 1.51 -13.17
N THR A 128 1.97 1.43 -14.46
CA THR A 128 1.05 1.11 -15.56
C THR A 128 0.50 -0.30 -15.44
N THR A 129 1.33 -1.30 -15.13
CA THR A 129 0.88 -2.68 -14.87
C THR A 129 -0.10 -2.74 -13.71
N THR A 130 0.19 -2.07 -12.59
CA THR A 130 -0.70 -2.05 -11.42
C THR A 130 -2.03 -1.37 -11.74
N TRP A 131 -2.01 -0.26 -12.49
CA TRP A 131 -3.22 0.40 -12.97
C TRP A 131 -4.06 -0.50 -13.88
N LEU A 132 -3.44 -1.20 -14.82
CA LEU A 132 -4.13 -2.12 -15.73
C LEU A 132 -4.72 -3.31 -14.98
N ALA A 133 -4.06 -3.82 -13.94
CA ALA A 133 -4.60 -4.86 -13.08
C ALA A 133 -5.93 -4.43 -12.42
N TYR A 134 -6.00 -3.20 -11.91
CA TYR A 134 -7.26 -2.64 -11.40
C TYR A 134 -8.28 -2.44 -12.53
N CYS A 135 -7.86 -1.93 -13.69
CA CYS A 135 -8.74 -1.78 -14.85
C CYS A 135 -9.37 -3.11 -15.26
N LEU A 136 -8.60 -4.20 -15.39
CA LEU A 136 -9.12 -5.52 -15.75
C LEU A 136 -10.13 -6.06 -14.73
N ASN A 137 -9.86 -5.91 -13.43
CA ASN A 137 -10.84 -6.27 -12.40
C ASN A 137 -12.11 -5.41 -12.50
N ILE A 138 -11.98 -4.11 -12.76
CA ILE A 138 -13.13 -3.21 -12.90
C ILE A 138 -13.91 -3.54 -14.17
N LEU A 139 -13.27 -3.60 -15.34
CA LEU A 139 -13.91 -3.86 -16.64
C LEU A 139 -14.62 -5.20 -16.68
N THR A 140 -14.24 -6.16 -15.83
CA THR A 140 -14.92 -7.46 -15.74
C THR A 140 -15.92 -7.53 -14.59
N GLY A 141 -16.05 -6.51 -13.75
CA GLY A 141 -17.06 -6.44 -12.67
C GLY A 141 -16.65 -7.18 -11.41
N LYS A 142 -15.34 -7.27 -11.15
CA LYS A 142 -14.71 -8.00 -10.04
C LYS A 142 -14.25 -7.07 -8.91
N LEU A 143 -14.42 -5.76 -9.07
CA LEU A 143 -14.16 -4.79 -7.99
C LEU A 143 -15.32 -4.76 -7.00
N ASP A 144 -14.98 -4.80 -5.71
CA ASP A 144 -15.85 -4.62 -4.55
C ASP A 144 -17.01 -5.62 -4.46
N ILE A 145 -16.73 -6.89 -4.78
CA ILE A 145 -17.68 -7.99 -4.66
C ILE A 145 -17.10 -9.18 -3.88
N PRO A 146 -17.91 -9.96 -3.13
CA PRO A 146 -17.45 -11.18 -2.49
C PRO A 146 -16.89 -12.21 -3.49
N GLY A 147 -15.60 -12.52 -3.34
CA GLY A 147 -14.84 -13.39 -4.26
C GLY A 147 -14.11 -12.63 -5.38
N GLY A 148 -14.19 -11.30 -5.40
CA GLY A 148 -13.38 -10.41 -6.21
C GLY A 148 -12.34 -9.64 -5.38
N VAL A 149 -11.95 -8.46 -5.88
CA VAL A 149 -11.03 -7.55 -5.19
C VAL A 149 -11.84 -6.68 -4.22
N LEU A 150 -11.57 -6.82 -2.93
CA LEU A 150 -12.24 -6.09 -1.84
C LEU A 150 -11.26 -5.19 -1.09
N PHE A 151 -11.81 -4.23 -0.36
CA PHE A 151 -11.06 -3.36 0.53
C PHE A 151 -11.04 -3.93 1.96
N THR A 152 -9.99 -3.61 2.71
CA THR A 152 -9.94 -3.95 4.13
C THR A 152 -10.72 -2.96 4.98
N GLN A 153 -11.19 -3.46 6.13
CA GLN A 153 -11.78 -2.68 7.20
C GLN A 153 -10.96 -2.96 8.47
N PRO A 154 -9.72 -2.42 8.57
CA PRO A 154 -8.89 -2.65 9.74
C PRO A 154 -9.48 -1.98 10.97
N ALA A 155 -9.08 -2.43 12.16
CA ALA A 155 -9.56 -1.82 13.41
C ALA A 155 -9.11 -0.36 13.57
N ILE A 156 -7.93 -0.03 13.03
CA ILE A 156 -7.44 1.34 12.89
C ILE A 156 -7.19 1.59 11.41
N ASP A 157 -7.97 2.49 10.83
CA ASP A 157 -7.99 2.74 9.40
C ASP A 157 -7.18 3.99 9.03
N LEU A 158 -5.91 3.78 8.66
CA LEU A 158 -5.01 4.86 8.29
C LEU A 158 -5.44 5.57 6.99
N VAL A 159 -6.13 4.89 6.07
CA VAL A 159 -6.65 5.54 4.86
C VAL A 159 -7.75 6.53 5.24
N ALA A 160 -8.68 6.10 6.10
CA ALA A 160 -9.77 6.95 6.52
C ALA A 160 -9.28 8.12 7.39
N LEU A 161 -8.37 7.86 8.34
CA LEU A 161 -7.72 8.90 9.15
C LEU A 161 -6.93 9.89 8.29
N GLY A 162 -6.18 9.39 7.30
CA GLY A 162 -5.48 10.21 6.32
C GLY A 162 -6.44 11.13 5.57
N ALA A 163 -7.54 10.59 5.04
CA ALA A 163 -8.56 11.36 4.34
C ALA A 163 -9.17 12.49 5.20
N LEU A 164 -9.40 12.24 6.50
CA LEU A 164 -9.87 13.26 7.44
C LEU A 164 -8.88 14.39 7.66
N SER A 165 -7.57 14.10 7.64
CA SER A 165 -6.51 15.11 7.71
C SER A 165 -6.27 15.85 6.39
N GLY A 166 -7.08 15.58 5.35
CA GLY A 166 -6.91 16.14 4.01
C GLY A 166 -5.86 15.44 3.15
N GLN A 167 -5.23 14.37 3.67
CA GLN A 167 -4.32 13.52 2.90
C GLN A 167 -5.12 12.59 1.98
N ARG A 168 -5.18 12.95 0.69
CA ARG A 168 -5.88 12.17 -0.35
C ARG A 168 -4.92 11.50 -1.33
N GLY A 169 -3.65 11.38 -0.93
CA GLY A 169 -2.54 11.05 -1.82
C GLY A 169 -2.15 12.24 -2.70
N HIS A 170 -0.87 12.33 -3.02
CA HIS A 170 -0.35 13.27 -4.01
C HIS A 170 0.83 12.66 -4.75
N PHE A 171 1.08 13.18 -5.94
CA PHE A 171 2.11 12.72 -6.86
C PHE A 171 2.67 13.90 -7.61
N GLY A 172 4.00 13.99 -7.73
CA GLY A 172 4.68 15.01 -8.50
C GLY A 172 4.45 16.44 -8.02
N LYS A 173 4.12 16.67 -6.74
CA LYS A 173 4.12 18.04 -6.18
C LYS A 173 5.53 18.62 -6.12
N ARG A 174 6.52 17.74 -6.00
CA ARG A 174 7.96 18.02 -6.04
C ARG A 174 8.62 16.94 -6.88
N HIS A 175 9.82 17.24 -7.36
CA HIS A 175 10.62 16.32 -8.16
C HIS A 175 12.02 16.21 -7.57
N SER A 176 12.67 15.05 -7.74
CA SER A 176 14.06 14.87 -7.36
C SER A 176 14.93 15.86 -8.15
N ARG A 177 16.00 16.37 -7.53
CA ARG A 177 16.81 17.45 -8.10
C ARG A 177 17.53 17.02 -9.37
N VAL A 178 18.07 15.80 -9.37
CA VAL A 178 19.01 15.36 -10.42
C VAL A 178 18.26 14.77 -11.61
N ARG A 179 17.35 13.83 -11.34
CA ARG A 179 16.63 13.09 -12.40
C ARG A 179 15.24 13.62 -12.69
N GLY A 180 14.76 14.60 -11.92
CA GLY A 180 13.40 15.12 -12.08
C GLY A 180 12.32 14.09 -11.81
N LEU A 181 12.59 13.07 -10.98
CA LEU A 181 11.59 12.02 -10.71
C LEU A 181 10.52 12.53 -9.76
N PRO A 182 9.22 12.27 -10.04
CA PRO A 182 8.14 12.77 -9.22
C PRO A 182 8.11 12.11 -7.84
N GLU A 183 7.81 12.89 -6.80
CA GLU A 183 7.49 12.33 -5.48
C GLU A 183 6.16 11.56 -5.51
N PHE A 184 6.01 10.59 -4.62
CA PHE A 184 4.74 9.96 -4.31
C PHE A 184 4.53 9.97 -2.80
N ALA A 185 3.40 10.55 -2.36
CA ALA A 185 3.05 10.67 -0.94
C ALA A 185 4.14 11.30 -0.05
N GLY A 186 4.96 12.18 -0.63
CA GLY A 186 6.05 12.88 0.07
C GLY A 186 7.41 12.21 -0.06
N GLU A 187 7.48 11.01 -0.65
CA GLU A 187 8.69 10.21 -0.79
C GLU A 187 9.22 10.22 -2.24
N TYR A 188 10.53 10.16 -2.40
CA TYR A 188 11.17 10.04 -3.72
C TYR A 188 11.51 8.58 -4.03
N PRO A 189 11.57 8.18 -5.31
CA PRO A 189 12.00 6.83 -5.70
C PRO A 189 13.41 6.50 -5.18
N ALA A 190 13.59 5.36 -4.52
CA ALA A 190 14.90 4.94 -3.98
C ALA A 190 16.00 4.89 -5.05
N SER A 191 15.64 4.67 -6.33
CA SER A 191 16.57 4.64 -7.46
C SER A 191 17.26 5.97 -7.78
N THR A 192 16.82 7.08 -7.18
CA THR A 192 17.49 8.40 -7.32
C THR A 192 18.34 8.76 -6.10
N MET A 193 18.35 7.94 -5.05
CA MET A 193 18.96 8.30 -3.77
C MET A 193 20.46 8.61 -3.90
N ALA A 194 21.22 7.74 -4.57
CA ALA A 194 22.64 7.99 -4.82
C ALA A 194 22.87 9.21 -5.72
N ASP A 195 21.99 9.46 -6.69
CA ASP A 195 22.11 10.62 -7.59
C ASP A 195 22.04 11.93 -6.79
N GLU A 196 21.08 12.01 -5.85
CA GLU A 196 20.86 13.18 -5.00
C GLU A 196 22.03 13.48 -4.05
N MET A 197 22.80 12.45 -3.67
CA MET A 197 23.99 12.53 -2.83
C MET A 197 25.25 12.84 -3.63
N LEU A 198 25.49 12.15 -4.74
CA LEU A 198 26.74 12.23 -5.51
C LEU A 198 26.83 13.47 -6.40
N THR A 199 25.70 14.05 -6.83
CA THR A 199 25.70 15.16 -7.78
C THR A 199 25.88 16.49 -7.05
N PRO A 200 26.96 17.26 -7.27
CA PRO A 200 27.14 18.56 -6.62
C PRO A 200 26.05 19.58 -7.00
N GLY A 201 25.84 20.57 -6.15
CA GLY A 201 24.96 21.71 -6.43
C GLY A 201 24.03 22.07 -5.26
N ASP A 202 23.24 23.13 -5.45
CA ASP A 202 22.26 23.56 -4.45
C ASP A 202 21.27 22.42 -4.15
N GLY A 203 21.03 22.14 -2.87
CA GLY A 203 20.18 21.04 -2.42
C GLY A 203 20.79 19.64 -2.50
N GLN A 204 22.10 19.48 -2.75
CA GLN A 204 22.78 18.19 -2.63
C GLN A 204 22.59 17.59 -1.22
N ILE A 205 22.27 16.30 -1.17
CA ILE A 205 22.13 15.59 0.11
C ILE A 205 23.53 15.33 0.67
N ARG A 206 23.85 16.01 1.78
CA ARG A 206 25.11 15.85 2.51
C ARG A 206 24.94 15.25 3.90
N ALA A 207 23.70 15.09 4.36
CA ALA A 207 23.41 14.40 5.61
C ALA A 207 22.26 13.43 5.43
N PHE A 208 22.33 12.29 6.11
CA PHE A 208 21.34 11.22 5.97
C PHE A 208 20.96 10.59 7.32
N VAL A 209 19.69 10.23 7.46
CA VAL A 209 19.19 9.50 8.63
C VAL A 209 18.54 8.21 8.15
N THR A 210 19.16 7.06 8.47
CA THR A 210 18.58 5.73 8.27
C THR A 210 17.82 5.29 9.51
N VAL A 211 16.65 4.66 9.32
CA VAL A 211 15.89 4.03 10.40
C VAL A 211 15.54 2.61 9.97
N ALA A 212 16.07 1.61 10.69
CA ALA A 212 15.86 0.18 10.43
C ALA A 212 16.01 -0.21 8.95
N GLY A 213 17.07 0.27 8.30
CA GLY A 213 17.23 0.19 6.85
C GLY A 213 18.66 -0.13 6.42
N ASN A 214 18.78 -0.97 5.39
CA ASN A 214 20.04 -1.30 4.72
C ASN A 214 19.95 -1.06 3.19
N PRO A 215 19.79 0.20 2.75
CA PRO A 215 19.67 0.56 1.33
C PRO A 215 20.83 0.10 0.44
N VAL A 216 22.06 -0.05 0.97
CA VAL A 216 23.17 -0.63 0.19
C VAL A 216 22.81 -2.02 -0.35
N LEU A 217 22.08 -2.84 0.42
CA LEU A 217 21.62 -4.16 -0.05
C LEU A 217 20.22 -4.15 -0.66
N SER A 218 19.32 -3.28 -0.18
CA SER A 218 17.89 -3.36 -0.49
C SER A 218 17.41 -2.40 -1.58
N SER A 219 18.26 -1.46 -2.02
CA SER A 219 17.94 -0.50 -3.08
C SER A 219 18.69 -0.79 -4.38
N PRO A 220 18.22 -0.28 -5.54
CA PRO A 220 18.91 -0.44 -6.80
C PRO A 220 20.32 0.15 -6.77
N ASN A 221 21.27 -0.55 -7.38
CA ASN A 221 22.67 -0.12 -7.50
C ASN A 221 23.35 0.16 -6.14
N GLY A 222 23.40 -0.89 -5.30
CA GLY A 222 23.99 -0.84 -3.97
C GLY A 222 25.43 -0.34 -3.91
N GLN A 223 26.27 -0.69 -4.89
CA GLN A 223 27.66 -0.22 -4.98
C GLN A 223 27.74 1.31 -5.09
N ARG A 224 26.91 1.90 -5.95
CA ARG A 224 26.84 3.36 -6.09
C ARG A 224 26.27 4.03 -4.84
N LEU A 225 25.39 3.36 -4.09
CA LEU A 225 24.91 3.86 -2.80
C LEU A 225 26.00 3.79 -1.72
N ASP A 226 26.81 2.74 -1.72
CA ASP A 226 27.95 2.58 -0.84
C ASP A 226 28.95 3.75 -1.04
N GLU A 227 29.31 4.05 -2.29
CA GLU A 227 30.10 5.23 -2.66
C GLU A 227 29.44 6.56 -2.24
N ALA A 228 28.12 6.67 -2.42
CA ALA A 228 27.37 7.87 -2.06
C ALA A 228 27.38 8.13 -0.55
N PHE A 229 27.32 7.08 0.27
CA PHE A 229 27.35 7.21 1.72
C PHE A 229 28.72 7.63 2.25
N GLU A 230 29.82 7.15 1.65
CA GLU A 230 31.18 7.59 2.01
C GLU A 230 31.39 9.10 1.84
N GLY A 231 30.68 9.73 0.91
CA GLY A 231 30.77 11.16 0.61
C GLY A 231 29.89 12.08 1.47
N LEU A 232 29.11 11.55 2.42
CA LEU A 232 28.27 12.37 3.30
C LEU A 232 29.09 13.11 4.36
N ASP A 233 28.62 14.28 4.77
CA ASP A 233 29.20 15.05 5.89
C ASP A 233 28.76 14.50 7.25
N PHE A 234 27.56 13.90 7.29
CA PHE A 234 27.00 13.38 8.52
C PHE A 234 25.92 12.34 8.28
N MET A 235 26.01 11.21 8.96
CA MET A 235 25.03 10.14 8.88
C MET A 235 24.68 9.60 10.27
N VAL A 236 23.37 9.47 10.52
CA VAL A 236 22.83 8.82 11.72
C VAL A 236 22.09 7.57 11.31
N SER A 237 22.35 6.46 11.99
CA SER A 237 21.56 5.24 11.84
C SER A 237 20.85 4.86 13.12
N VAL A 238 19.53 4.71 13.06
CA VAL A 238 18.73 4.08 14.11
C VAL A 238 18.58 2.61 13.75
N ASP A 239 19.54 1.81 14.21
CA ASP A 239 19.63 0.38 13.93
C ASP A 239 20.42 -0.32 15.05
N TYR A 240 20.12 -1.58 15.31
CA TYR A 240 20.82 -2.40 16.31
C TYR A 240 21.85 -3.34 15.65
N TYR A 241 21.99 -3.34 14.32
CA TYR A 241 23.03 -4.06 13.58
C TYR A 241 24.06 -3.14 12.94
N LEU A 242 25.31 -3.61 12.94
CA LEU A 242 26.33 -3.16 11.99
C LEU A 242 26.12 -3.90 10.67
N ASN A 243 25.82 -3.16 9.60
CA ASN A 243 25.55 -3.66 8.26
C ASN A 243 26.21 -2.77 7.19
N GLU A 244 26.03 -3.12 5.92
CA GLU A 244 26.64 -2.47 4.76
C GLU A 244 26.32 -0.97 4.67
N THR A 245 25.13 -0.57 5.15
CA THR A 245 24.77 0.85 5.23
C THR A 245 25.25 1.50 6.52
N THR A 246 25.05 0.85 7.68
CA THR A 246 25.31 1.49 8.98
C THR A 246 26.78 1.69 9.29
N ARG A 247 27.68 0.96 8.61
CA ARG A 247 29.14 1.20 8.69
C ARG A 247 29.58 2.60 8.25
N HIS A 248 28.73 3.31 7.49
CA HIS A 248 28.97 4.69 7.06
C HIS A 248 28.47 5.73 8.05
N ALA A 249 27.75 5.33 9.10
CA ALA A 249 27.16 6.27 10.05
C ALA A 249 28.20 6.81 11.04
N ASP A 250 28.21 8.13 11.24
CA ASP A 250 28.95 8.78 12.33
C ASP A 250 28.37 8.42 13.69
N VAL A 251 27.05 8.22 13.75
CA VAL A 251 26.32 7.88 14.98
C VAL A 251 25.35 6.75 14.72
N ILE A 252 25.49 5.67 15.49
CA ILE A 252 24.52 4.58 15.53
C ILE A 252 23.76 4.65 16.86
N LEU A 253 22.44 4.71 16.77
CA LEU A 253 21.50 4.80 17.89
C LEU A 253 20.71 3.49 17.98
N PRO A 254 21.16 2.50 18.77
CA PRO A 254 20.52 1.19 18.82
C PRO A 254 19.18 1.25 19.56
N PRO A 255 18.05 0.91 18.91
CA PRO A 255 16.80 0.74 19.62
C PRO A 255 16.72 -0.65 20.28
N THR A 256 15.72 -0.86 21.14
CA THR A 256 15.35 -2.18 21.67
C THR A 256 15.04 -3.18 20.56
N ALA A 257 15.38 -4.45 20.78
CA ALA A 257 15.11 -5.54 19.84
C ALA A 257 13.61 -5.85 19.72
N ALA A 258 13.23 -6.57 18.67
CA ALA A 258 11.83 -6.85 18.34
C ALA A 258 11.03 -7.55 19.45
N LEU A 259 11.69 -8.37 20.30
CA LEU A 259 11.05 -9.10 21.40
C LEU A 259 11.03 -8.31 22.72
N GLU A 260 11.71 -7.16 22.78
CA GLU A 260 11.77 -6.27 23.95
C GLU A 260 10.73 -5.13 23.87
N ARG A 261 9.87 -5.15 22.85
CA ARG A 261 8.84 -4.13 22.62
C ARG A 261 7.51 -4.76 22.26
N SER A 262 6.43 -4.03 22.54
CA SER A 262 5.12 -4.40 22.05
C SER A 262 4.97 -4.16 20.55
N HIS A 263 4.01 -4.85 19.93
CA HIS A 263 3.71 -4.69 18.52
C HIS A 263 2.22 -4.80 18.22
N TYR A 264 1.75 -3.87 17.37
CA TYR A 264 0.45 -3.91 16.72
C TYR A 264 0.64 -3.48 15.26
N ASP A 265 0.14 -4.27 14.33
CA ASP A 265 0.35 -4.02 12.89
C ASP A 265 -0.67 -3.01 12.34
N LEU A 266 -0.23 -1.77 12.16
CA LEU A 266 -1.05 -0.71 11.55
C LEU A 266 -1.03 -0.75 10.02
N ILE A 267 0.09 -1.15 9.42
CA ILE A 267 0.32 -1.02 7.97
C ILE A 267 -0.23 -2.22 7.21
N PHE A 268 0.16 -3.43 7.57
CA PHE A 268 -0.23 -4.62 6.79
C PHE A 268 -1.66 -5.08 7.04
N SER A 269 -2.31 -4.57 8.09
CA SER A 269 -3.77 -4.69 8.27
C SER A 269 -4.55 -4.08 7.09
N MET A 270 -3.97 -3.10 6.37
CA MET A 270 -4.56 -2.54 5.14
C MET A 270 -4.43 -3.46 3.91
N PHE A 271 -3.59 -4.49 3.98
CA PHE A 271 -3.34 -5.45 2.89
C PHE A 271 -3.72 -6.88 3.29
N ALA A 272 -4.58 -7.01 4.30
CA ALA A 272 -5.05 -8.30 4.77
C ALA A 272 -6.15 -8.85 3.86
N VAL A 273 -6.26 -10.18 3.79
CA VAL A 273 -7.35 -10.86 3.07
C VAL A 273 -8.55 -11.21 3.98
N ARG A 274 -8.47 -10.76 5.24
CA ARG A 274 -9.49 -10.91 6.28
C ARG A 274 -9.19 -9.85 7.35
N ASN A 275 -10.23 -9.27 7.95
CA ASN A 275 -10.03 -8.27 9.00
C ASN A 275 -9.65 -8.99 10.29
N THR A 276 -8.48 -8.68 10.84
CA THR A 276 -8.00 -9.23 12.12
C THR A 276 -7.35 -8.12 12.94
N ALA A 277 -7.28 -8.31 14.24
CA ALA A 277 -6.50 -7.46 15.14
C ALA A 277 -5.70 -8.33 16.10
N LYS A 278 -4.41 -8.03 16.25
CA LYS A 278 -3.52 -8.73 17.18
C LYS A 278 -2.58 -7.74 17.82
N TYR A 279 -2.45 -7.86 19.14
CA TYR A 279 -1.42 -7.18 19.91
C TYR A 279 -0.45 -8.22 20.46
N SER A 280 0.84 -7.96 20.30
CA SER A 280 1.92 -8.75 20.90
C SER A 280 2.59 -7.92 22.00
N PRO A 281 2.51 -8.33 23.28
CA PRO A 281 3.29 -7.69 24.33
C PRO A 281 4.79 -7.95 24.12
N ALA A 282 5.65 -7.16 24.77
CA ALA A 282 7.06 -7.48 24.89
C ALA A 282 7.23 -8.83 25.62
N LEU A 283 8.16 -9.65 25.15
CA LEU A 283 8.52 -10.92 25.80
C LEU A 283 9.67 -10.75 26.78
N PHE A 284 10.55 -9.77 26.53
CA PHE A 284 11.70 -9.47 27.37
C PHE A 284 11.65 -8.02 27.83
N GLU A 285 12.20 -7.77 29.01
CA GLU A 285 12.43 -6.41 29.48
C GLU A 285 13.62 -5.79 28.75
N PRO A 286 13.53 -4.53 28.29
CA PRO A 286 14.67 -3.82 27.72
C PRO A 286 15.85 -3.75 28.71
N THR A 287 17.06 -3.85 28.19
CA THR A 287 18.29 -3.60 28.97
C THR A 287 18.25 -2.20 29.61
N PRO A 288 18.74 -2.01 30.85
CA PRO A 288 18.77 -0.69 31.49
C PRO A 288 19.42 0.38 30.61
N GLY A 289 18.70 1.48 30.40
CA GLY A 289 19.16 2.60 29.55
C GLY A 289 18.87 2.44 28.05
N ALA A 290 18.40 1.27 27.60
CA ALA A 290 17.91 1.08 26.23
C ALA A 290 16.69 1.96 25.95
N ARG A 291 16.52 2.32 24.67
CA ARG A 291 15.41 3.14 24.20
C ARG A 291 14.70 2.45 23.05
N HIS A 292 13.39 2.54 22.98
CA HIS A 292 12.64 2.16 21.79
C HIS A 292 12.88 3.15 20.65
N ASP A 293 12.63 2.71 19.42
CA ASP A 293 12.76 3.52 18.20
C ASP A 293 11.96 4.83 18.33
N TRP A 294 10.73 4.76 18.84
CA TRP A 294 9.88 5.93 19.03
C TRP A 294 10.46 6.91 20.06
N GLN A 295 11.17 6.44 21.09
CA GLN A 295 11.81 7.30 22.08
C GLN A 295 13.02 8.01 21.46
N ILE A 296 13.83 7.28 20.69
CA ILE A 296 14.98 7.86 19.97
C ILE A 296 14.50 8.96 19.02
N LEU A 297 13.52 8.65 18.18
CA LEU A 297 12.98 9.59 17.19
C LEU A 297 12.30 10.80 17.85
N LEU A 298 11.54 10.58 18.93
CA LEU A 298 10.92 11.66 19.71
C LEU A 298 11.96 12.62 20.29
N GLU A 299 13.02 12.10 20.90
CA GLU A 299 14.09 12.87 21.51
C GLU A 299 14.93 13.63 20.47
N LEU A 300 15.18 13.01 19.30
CA LEU A 300 15.84 13.67 18.17
C LEU A 300 14.97 14.81 17.62
N ALA A 301 13.70 14.55 17.34
CA ALA A 301 12.76 15.55 16.80
C ALA A 301 12.64 16.75 17.74
N HIS A 302 12.50 16.51 19.05
CA HIS A 302 12.43 17.58 20.07
C HIS A 302 13.68 18.45 20.07
N ARG A 303 14.88 17.86 20.12
CA ARG A 303 16.15 18.61 20.15
C ARG A 303 16.41 19.38 18.87
N LEU A 304 16.13 18.78 17.72
CA LEU A 304 16.31 19.42 16.42
C LEU A 304 15.34 20.61 16.25
N GLU A 305 14.08 20.44 16.63
CA GLU A 305 13.10 21.54 16.55
C GLU A 305 13.42 22.65 17.56
N ALA A 306 13.87 22.30 18.78
CA ALA A 306 14.31 23.29 19.77
C ALA A 306 15.50 24.09 19.24
N ARG A 307 16.52 23.41 18.66
CA ARG A 307 17.68 24.07 18.06
C ARG A 307 17.27 24.98 16.90
N LYS A 308 16.39 24.52 16.02
CA LYS A 308 15.86 25.29 14.89
C LYS A 308 15.13 26.58 15.34
N ARG A 309 14.52 26.58 16.53
CA ARG A 309 13.80 27.72 17.11
C ARG A 309 14.62 28.54 18.12
N GLY A 310 15.95 28.48 18.08
CA GLY A 310 16.81 29.26 18.98
C GLY A 310 16.85 28.73 20.42
N GLY A 311 16.64 27.44 20.62
CA GLY A 311 16.83 26.72 21.88
C GLY A 311 15.57 26.53 22.73
N LYS A 312 14.40 27.08 22.34
CA LYS A 312 13.16 26.95 23.10
C LYS A 312 11.97 26.59 22.21
N LEU A 313 11.18 25.61 22.65
CA LEU A 313 9.89 25.28 22.04
C LEU A 313 8.75 26.01 22.74
N PRO A 314 7.61 26.24 22.05
CA PRO A 314 6.40 26.71 22.70
C PRO A 314 5.95 25.74 23.80
N LEU A 315 5.40 26.27 24.89
CA LEU A 315 4.96 25.48 26.06
C LEU A 315 4.06 24.29 25.68
N ARG A 316 3.15 24.47 24.70
CA ARG A 316 2.28 23.39 24.21
C ARG A 316 3.06 22.21 23.62
N ALA A 317 4.11 22.49 22.84
CA ALA A 317 4.95 21.45 22.25
C ALA A 317 5.78 20.75 23.33
N GLU A 318 6.27 21.51 24.31
CA GLU A 318 7.03 20.97 25.45
C GLU A 318 6.17 20.03 26.31
N LEU A 319 4.95 20.47 26.65
CA LEU A 319 3.98 19.66 27.39
C LEU A 319 3.54 18.42 26.60
N GLY A 320 3.31 18.55 25.29
CA GLY A 320 2.96 17.42 24.42
C GLY A 320 4.07 16.37 24.36
N TRP A 321 5.33 16.81 24.20
CA TRP A 321 6.50 15.93 24.23
C TRP A 321 6.62 15.21 25.59
N GLN A 322 6.55 15.94 26.70
CA GLN A 322 6.60 15.35 28.05
C GLN A 322 5.48 14.34 28.29
N ALA A 323 4.25 14.67 27.86
CA ALA A 323 3.10 13.77 27.99
C ALA A 323 3.31 12.48 27.18
N PHE A 324 3.69 12.59 25.90
CA PHE A 324 3.91 11.42 25.05
C PHE A 324 5.09 10.57 25.53
N LYS A 325 6.19 11.20 25.97
CA LYS A 325 7.34 10.52 26.56
C LYS A 325 6.99 9.66 27.77
N ARG A 326 6.05 10.12 28.60
CA ARG A 326 5.59 9.40 29.81
C ARG A 326 4.54 8.33 29.50
N LEU A 327 3.61 8.62 28.59
CA LEU A 327 2.48 7.72 28.29
C LEU A 327 2.85 6.61 27.31
N GLY A 328 3.72 6.90 26.33
CA GLY A 328 4.06 5.98 25.26
C GLY A 328 2.91 5.74 24.26
N PRO A 329 3.10 4.79 23.32
CA PRO A 329 2.15 4.53 22.23
C PRO A 329 0.93 3.69 22.64
N ASP A 330 1.05 2.83 23.66
CA ASP A 330 0.00 1.87 24.05
C ASP A 330 -1.33 2.52 24.45
N PRO A 331 -1.37 3.61 25.26
CA PRO A 331 -2.63 4.28 25.57
C PRO A 331 -3.31 4.92 24.34
N ILE A 332 -2.50 5.41 23.39
CA ILE A 332 -3.03 5.98 22.13
C ILE A 332 -3.61 4.86 21.27
N LEU A 333 -2.91 3.72 21.18
CA LEU A 333 -3.42 2.53 20.52
C LEU A 333 -4.75 2.08 21.12
N ASP A 334 -4.85 1.97 22.45
CA ASP A 334 -6.10 1.58 23.12
C ASP A 334 -7.25 2.57 22.83
N ALA A 335 -6.96 3.88 22.87
CA ALA A 335 -7.94 4.91 22.53
C ALA A 335 -8.44 4.74 21.09
N LEU A 336 -7.53 4.55 20.12
CA LEU A 336 -7.88 4.35 18.71
C LEU A 336 -8.72 3.09 18.50
N LEU A 337 -8.35 1.97 19.15
CA LEU A 337 -9.12 0.72 19.07
C LEU A 337 -10.55 0.90 19.62
N ARG A 338 -10.69 1.57 20.78
CA ARG A 338 -11.99 1.80 21.42
C ARG A 338 -12.87 2.80 20.67
N SER A 339 -12.26 3.77 19.98
CA SER A 339 -12.97 4.77 19.18
C SER A 339 -13.21 4.34 17.73
N GLY A 340 -12.65 3.21 17.30
CA GLY A 340 -12.76 2.72 15.93
C GLY A 340 -14.03 1.89 15.67
N PRO A 341 -14.21 1.38 14.44
CA PRO A 341 -15.43 0.66 14.02
C PRO A 341 -15.80 -0.55 14.91
N TYR A 342 -14.81 -1.20 15.50
CA TYR A 342 -14.97 -2.40 16.33
C TYR A 342 -14.88 -2.10 17.84
N GLY A 343 -14.78 -0.83 18.20
CA GLY A 343 -14.52 -0.36 19.56
C GLY A 343 -15.73 -0.48 20.49
N ALA A 344 -15.94 0.53 21.35
CA ALA A 344 -16.87 0.47 22.47
C ALA A 344 -18.29 0.01 22.08
N ASP A 345 -18.81 -0.98 22.81
CA ASP A 345 -20.24 -1.28 22.81
C ASP A 345 -20.93 -0.34 23.80
N LEU A 346 -21.74 0.57 23.26
CA LEU A 346 -22.42 1.59 24.06
C LEU A 346 -23.79 1.12 24.58
N GLY A 347 -24.19 -0.12 24.29
CA GLY A 347 -25.36 -0.76 24.89
C GLY A 347 -26.61 0.14 24.89
N PRO A 348 -27.32 0.31 26.03
CA PRO A 348 -28.51 1.17 26.11
C PRO A 348 -28.23 2.67 25.89
N LEU A 349 -27.05 3.17 26.27
CA LEU A 349 -26.64 4.58 26.12
C LEU A 349 -26.58 5.00 24.64
N ARG A 350 -26.45 4.03 23.71
CA ARG A 350 -26.56 4.27 22.28
C ARG A 350 -27.87 4.94 21.88
N LYS A 351 -29.01 4.53 22.43
CA LYS A 351 -30.33 5.10 22.06
C LYS A 351 -30.43 6.59 22.41
N LEU A 352 -29.67 7.02 23.42
CA LEU A 352 -29.59 8.41 23.86
C LEU A 352 -28.60 9.22 23.01
N ALA A 353 -27.48 8.63 22.60
CA ALA A 353 -26.44 9.31 21.82
C ALA A 353 -26.71 9.35 20.30
N GLN A 354 -27.47 8.39 19.76
CA GLN A 354 -27.71 8.25 18.31
C GLN A 354 -28.42 9.48 17.68
N PRO A 355 -29.47 10.07 18.28
CA PRO A 355 -30.13 11.24 17.70
C PRO A 355 -29.18 12.44 17.56
N ALA A 356 -28.30 12.64 18.53
CA ALA A 356 -27.29 13.70 18.48
C ALA A 356 -26.25 13.43 17.38
N LEU A 357 -25.83 12.18 17.21
CA LEU A 357 -24.92 11.81 16.13
C LEU A 357 -25.56 11.97 14.74
N ASP A 358 -26.81 11.53 14.58
CA ASP A 358 -27.55 11.65 13.33
C ASP A 358 -27.71 13.14 12.96
N LEU A 359 -28.04 13.99 13.93
CA LEU A 359 -28.09 15.44 13.76
C LEU A 359 -26.73 16.03 13.31
N VAL A 360 -25.63 15.60 13.92
CA VAL A 360 -24.26 15.98 13.53
C VAL A 360 -23.95 15.53 12.10
N MET A 361 -24.37 14.32 11.72
CA MET A 361 -24.15 13.78 10.39
C MET A 361 -25.00 14.48 9.32
N ASP A 362 -26.21 14.91 9.64
CA ASP A 362 -27.16 15.52 8.69
C ASP A 362 -26.91 17.03 8.50
N ILE A 363 -26.59 17.75 9.58
CA ILE A 363 -26.41 19.21 9.54
C ILE A 363 -25.02 19.61 9.05
N LEU A 364 -23.97 18.89 9.44
CA LEU A 364 -22.61 19.37 9.19
C LEU A 364 -22.17 19.16 7.73
N PRO A 365 -21.43 20.12 7.15
CA PRO A 365 -20.81 19.97 5.83
C PRO A 365 -19.96 18.71 5.76
N SER A 366 -19.90 18.08 4.58
CA SER A 366 -19.12 16.85 4.35
C SER A 366 -17.64 16.94 4.71
N LYS A 367 -17.09 18.16 4.79
CA LYS A 367 -15.68 18.43 5.16
C LYS A 367 -15.48 18.81 6.63
N HIS A 368 -16.53 18.82 7.45
CA HIS A 368 -16.42 19.25 8.85
C HIS A 368 -15.69 18.18 9.71
N PRO A 369 -14.71 18.55 10.55
CA PRO A 369 -13.91 17.59 11.33
C PRO A 369 -14.75 16.72 12.26
N LEU A 370 -15.78 17.29 12.92
CA LEU A 370 -16.70 16.52 13.77
C LEU A 370 -17.48 15.46 13.00
N LYS A 371 -17.88 15.73 11.74
CA LYS A 371 -18.55 14.74 10.89
C LYS A 371 -17.60 13.61 10.49
N GLY A 372 -16.33 13.94 10.28
CA GLY A 372 -15.26 12.97 10.07
C GLY A 372 -15.07 12.03 11.26
N LEU A 373 -14.89 12.58 12.45
CA LEU A 373 -14.75 11.80 13.69
C LEU A 373 -16.00 10.96 13.97
N ALA A 374 -17.19 11.53 13.77
CA ALA A 374 -18.47 10.82 13.85
C ALA A 374 -18.55 9.63 12.87
N SER A 375 -18.00 9.77 11.65
CA SER A 375 -18.02 8.70 10.65
C SER A 375 -17.11 7.50 10.99
N LEU A 376 -16.06 7.72 11.79
CA LEU A 376 -15.16 6.65 12.24
C LEU A 376 -15.57 6.04 13.58
N SER A 377 -16.49 6.69 14.29
CA SER A 377 -16.98 6.30 15.61
C SER A 377 -17.71 4.94 15.58
N PRO A 378 -17.68 4.17 16.69
CA PRO A 378 -18.43 2.92 16.81
C PRO A 378 -19.94 3.10 16.67
N LEU A 379 -20.44 4.34 16.86
CA LEU A 379 -21.85 4.73 16.78
C LEU A 379 -22.36 4.94 15.35
N ASN A 380 -21.48 5.02 14.35
CA ASN A 380 -21.92 5.13 12.96
C ASN A 380 -22.78 3.91 12.61
N ARG A 381 -23.97 4.17 12.05
CA ARG A 381 -24.97 3.14 11.69
C ARG A 381 -24.38 2.01 10.85
N LYS A 382 -23.42 2.32 9.99
CA LYS A 382 -22.72 1.37 9.11
C LYS A 382 -21.94 0.30 9.87
N TRP A 383 -21.43 0.63 11.05
CA TRP A 383 -20.57 -0.26 11.84
C TRP A 383 -21.33 -1.04 12.90
N GLN A 384 -22.65 -0.89 13.00
CA GLN A 384 -23.42 -1.45 14.11
C GLN A 384 -23.48 -2.99 14.09
N ALA A 385 -23.40 -3.59 12.91
CA ALA A 385 -23.37 -5.04 12.76
C ALA A 385 -21.98 -5.66 12.98
N LEU A 386 -20.93 -4.84 13.11
CA LEU A 386 -19.57 -5.32 13.35
C LEU A 386 -19.39 -5.79 14.80
N PRO A 387 -18.49 -6.76 15.06
CA PRO A 387 -18.08 -7.12 16.41
C PRO A 387 -17.63 -5.89 17.20
N LYS A 388 -18.05 -5.79 18.48
CA LYS A 388 -17.74 -4.68 19.38
C LYS A 388 -16.89 -5.12 20.58
N GLY A 389 -16.39 -4.15 21.32
CA GLY A 389 -15.59 -4.34 22.54
C GLY A 389 -14.09 -4.36 22.31
N LEU A 390 -13.61 -4.06 21.10
CA LEU A 390 -12.19 -4.07 20.79
C LEU A 390 -11.45 -3.02 21.64
N SER A 391 -10.41 -3.49 22.32
CA SER A 391 -9.53 -2.70 23.17
C SER A 391 -8.18 -3.41 23.29
N LEU A 392 -7.17 -2.71 23.78
CA LEU A 392 -5.87 -3.30 24.06
C LEU A 392 -5.97 -4.39 25.14
N ALA A 393 -6.84 -4.20 26.14
CA ALA A 393 -7.10 -5.20 27.18
C ALA A 393 -7.68 -6.50 26.58
N LEU A 394 -8.65 -6.39 25.67
CA LEU A 394 -9.18 -7.54 24.94
C LEU A 394 -8.07 -8.24 24.15
N LEU A 395 -7.28 -7.49 23.37
CA LEU A 395 -6.22 -8.09 22.56
C LEU A 395 -5.14 -8.77 23.40
N LYS A 396 -4.83 -8.27 24.59
CA LYS A 396 -3.93 -8.94 25.55
C LYS A 396 -4.51 -10.25 26.08
N ALA A 397 -5.83 -10.34 26.26
CA ALA A 397 -6.51 -11.57 26.68
C ALA A 397 -6.59 -12.64 25.56
N TYR A 398 -6.47 -12.23 24.29
CA TYR A 398 -6.50 -13.11 23.12
C TYR A 398 -5.15 -13.07 22.36
N PRO A 399 -4.09 -13.75 22.83
CA PRO A 399 -2.74 -13.65 22.26
C PRO A 399 -2.64 -14.16 20.80
N SER A 400 -3.58 -15.02 20.38
CA SER A 400 -3.69 -15.46 18.98
C SER A 400 -4.28 -14.40 18.04
N GLY A 401 -4.78 -13.28 18.59
CA GLY A 401 -5.53 -12.25 17.88
C GLY A 401 -7.03 -12.53 17.84
N VAL A 402 -7.78 -11.53 17.37
CA VAL A 402 -9.23 -11.57 17.19
C VAL A 402 -9.56 -11.49 15.71
N ASP A 403 -10.48 -12.35 15.27
CA ASP A 403 -11.07 -12.30 13.94
C ASP A 403 -12.18 -11.24 13.92
N LEU A 404 -12.03 -10.22 13.08
CA LEU A 404 -13.00 -9.12 12.93
C LEU A 404 -13.98 -9.36 11.78
N GLY A 405 -13.89 -10.51 11.11
CA GLY A 405 -14.79 -10.93 10.05
C GLY A 405 -14.18 -10.87 8.64
N PRO A 406 -14.94 -11.32 7.63
CA PRO A 406 -14.52 -11.26 6.23
C PRO A 406 -14.38 -9.81 5.74
N LEU A 407 -13.77 -9.65 4.57
CA LEU A 407 -13.89 -8.40 3.82
C LEU A 407 -15.29 -8.31 3.23
N GLU A 408 -15.88 -7.12 3.25
CA GLU A 408 -17.21 -6.83 2.73
C GLU A 408 -17.14 -5.69 1.71
N PRO A 409 -18.10 -5.59 0.77
CA PRO A 409 -18.19 -4.45 -0.13
C PRO A 409 -18.30 -3.12 0.62
N THR A 410 -17.55 -2.11 0.19
CA THR A 410 -17.49 -0.80 0.88
C THR A 410 -17.63 0.41 -0.05
N LEU A 411 -17.74 0.22 -1.36
CA LEU A 411 -17.97 1.33 -2.29
C LEU A 411 -19.43 1.82 -2.18
N PRO A 412 -19.66 3.14 -2.28
CA PRO A 412 -18.71 4.20 -2.64
C PRO A 412 -17.92 4.80 -1.45
N ASP A 413 -18.10 4.32 -0.22
CA ASP A 413 -17.55 4.96 0.99
C ASP A 413 -16.01 5.00 1.03
N ARG A 414 -15.36 4.11 0.27
CA ARG A 414 -13.90 4.07 0.10
C ARG A 414 -13.35 5.04 -0.95
N LEU A 415 -14.20 5.79 -1.65
CA LEU A 415 -13.78 6.71 -2.71
C LEU A 415 -13.53 8.11 -2.18
N TYR A 416 -12.26 8.45 -1.99
CA TYR A 416 -11.82 9.79 -1.57
C TYR A 416 -11.45 10.73 -2.74
N THR A 417 -11.78 10.33 -3.97
CA THR A 417 -11.65 11.18 -5.16
C THR A 417 -12.56 12.41 -5.05
N ARG A 418 -12.21 13.50 -5.74
CA ARG A 418 -12.95 14.78 -5.61
C ARG A 418 -14.43 14.67 -6.02
N ASP A 419 -14.73 13.81 -6.98
CA ASP A 419 -16.05 13.58 -7.56
C ASP A 419 -16.70 12.26 -7.10
N GLY A 420 -16.04 11.50 -6.21
CA GLY A 420 -16.52 10.19 -5.76
C GLY A 420 -16.58 9.15 -6.88
N LYS A 421 -15.84 9.34 -7.98
CA LYS A 421 -15.74 8.40 -9.11
C LYS A 421 -14.34 7.79 -9.21
N ILE A 422 -14.29 6.61 -9.82
CA ILE A 422 -13.08 5.91 -10.25
C ILE A 422 -12.76 6.39 -11.68
N ASN A 423 -11.67 7.14 -11.83
CA ASN A 423 -11.14 7.49 -13.14
C ASN A 423 -10.35 6.30 -13.71
N LEU A 424 -10.87 5.65 -14.75
CA LEU A 424 -10.19 4.54 -15.42
C LEU A 424 -9.04 4.97 -16.32
N ALA A 425 -9.00 6.22 -16.77
CA ALA A 425 -7.97 6.73 -17.65
C ALA A 425 -7.27 7.98 -17.07
N PRO A 426 -6.61 7.88 -15.89
CA PRO A 426 -5.86 9.02 -15.35
C PRO A 426 -4.76 9.45 -16.34
N ARG A 427 -4.67 10.76 -16.62
CA ARG A 427 -3.70 11.33 -17.58
C ARG A 427 -2.27 10.81 -17.42
N ARG A 428 -1.81 10.57 -16.19
CA ARG A 428 -0.46 10.06 -15.92
C ARG A 428 -0.20 8.68 -16.53
N TYR A 429 -1.18 7.80 -16.50
CA TYR A 429 -1.03 6.45 -17.05
C TYR A 429 -1.22 6.48 -18.55
N LEU A 430 -2.16 7.29 -19.06
CA LEU A 430 -2.28 7.52 -20.50
C LEU A 430 -0.98 8.06 -21.12
N ALA A 431 -0.30 8.99 -20.43
CA ALA A 431 1.01 9.48 -20.89
C ALA A 431 2.07 8.36 -20.90
N ASP A 432 2.05 7.45 -19.93
CA ASP A 432 2.98 6.32 -19.91
C ASP A 432 2.63 5.22 -20.94
N VAL A 433 1.38 5.16 -21.41
CA VAL A 433 0.97 4.29 -22.54
C VAL A 433 1.70 4.68 -23.82
N GLU A 434 2.03 5.96 -24.04
CA GLU A 434 2.85 6.38 -25.18
C GLU A 434 4.24 5.73 -25.14
N ARG A 435 4.87 5.71 -23.96
CA ARG A 435 6.16 5.02 -23.75
C ARG A 435 6.02 3.51 -23.91
N LEU A 436 4.90 2.94 -23.47
CA LEU A 436 4.61 1.51 -23.66
C LEU A 436 4.41 1.16 -25.14
N GLN A 437 3.77 2.04 -25.92
CA GLN A 437 3.60 1.89 -27.36
C GLN A 437 4.95 1.99 -28.08
N ALA A 438 5.83 2.91 -27.68
CA ALA A 438 7.19 2.96 -28.20
C ALA A 438 7.94 1.64 -27.94
N ARG A 439 7.81 1.08 -26.73
CA ARG A 439 8.37 -0.24 -26.38
C ARG A 439 7.83 -1.37 -27.26
N LEU A 440 6.58 -1.29 -27.71
CA LEU A 440 5.98 -2.26 -28.65
C LEU A 440 6.58 -2.16 -30.06
N GLN A 441 7.11 -1.00 -30.46
CA GLN A 441 7.78 -0.82 -31.76
C GLN A 441 9.26 -1.21 -31.73
N GLU A 442 9.84 -1.41 -30.55
CA GLU A 442 11.22 -1.88 -30.45
C GLU A 442 11.35 -3.31 -31.00
N PRO A 443 12.47 -3.62 -31.67
CA PRO A 443 12.73 -4.97 -32.16
C PRO A 443 12.76 -5.96 -30.99
N LEU A 444 12.34 -7.20 -31.29
CA LEU A 444 12.46 -8.29 -30.34
C LEU A 444 13.94 -8.56 -30.09
N GLY A 445 14.38 -8.37 -28.85
CA GLY A 445 15.74 -8.70 -28.43
C GLY A 445 15.88 -10.17 -28.10
N ASP A 446 17.04 -10.74 -28.46
CA ASP A 446 17.50 -12.08 -28.06
C ASP A 446 18.42 -12.03 -26.82
N GLU A 447 18.43 -10.90 -26.13
CA GLU A 447 19.29 -10.66 -24.98
C GLU A 447 18.86 -11.48 -23.76
N LEU A 448 19.86 -11.96 -23.01
CA LEU A 448 19.63 -12.58 -21.70
C LEU A 448 19.13 -11.51 -20.72
N MET A 449 17.96 -11.74 -20.13
CA MET A 449 17.38 -10.81 -19.17
C MET A 449 17.53 -11.32 -17.74
N LEU A 450 17.92 -10.42 -16.85
CA LEU A 450 17.99 -10.70 -15.42
C LEU A 450 16.58 -10.61 -14.79
N ILE A 451 16.20 -11.64 -14.04
CA ILE A 451 14.98 -11.64 -13.25
C ILE A 451 15.36 -11.25 -11.81
N GLY A 452 15.00 -10.02 -11.42
CA GLY A 452 15.18 -9.55 -10.04
C GLY A 452 14.45 -10.43 -9.03
N ARG A 453 15.03 -10.58 -7.83
CA ARG A 453 14.40 -11.28 -6.70
C ARG A 453 13.70 -10.32 -5.77
#